data_AF-A0A1A9BBB0-F1
#
_entry.id   AF-A0A1A9BBB0-F1
#
_cell.length_a   1.000
_cell.length_b   1.000
_cell.length_c   1.000
_cell.angle_alpha   90.00
_cell.angle_beta   90.00
_cell.angle_gamma   90.00
#
_symmetry.space_group_name_H-M   'P 1'
#
loop_
_entity.id
_entity.type
_entity.pdbx_description
1 polymer ?
#
loop_
_entity_poly.entity_id
_entity_poly.type
_entity_poly.pdbx_seq_one_letter_code
_entity_poly.pdbx_strand_id
1 'polypeptide(L)'
;MVLVVAVATVGGWRWWHQRPPYGPEALHLSSSLKFVSYDEAQAALGPAYQAPVASDGDQLVMGRVSWQTPPAPLDGGYFALFLIDKRTDYKPPVFGVSAPQRSVGMGSAGVENRIPDRYPWLRGAGHIRVGDGWLSAGTRLAIGDVGASPVTFVALFPHLDRPLRDLPMASAPVTLPDLLLALVYMGPDGQVYWAQRLQG
;
A
#
# COMPACT_ATOMS: atom_id res chain seq x y z
N MET A 1 42.86 21.50 -3.68
CA MET A 1 41.39 21.59 -3.77
C MET A 1 40.89 20.55 -4.78
N VAL A 2 40.61 19.32 -4.35
CA VAL A 2 40.08 18.26 -5.24
C VAL A 2 38.88 17.55 -4.61
N LEU A 3 38.75 17.60 -3.27
CA LEU A 3 37.63 17.00 -2.54
C LEU A 3 36.26 17.66 -2.80
N VAL A 4 36.22 18.99 -3.00
CA VAL A 4 34.96 19.74 -3.16
C VAL A 4 34.28 19.45 -4.50
N VAL A 5 35.06 19.16 -5.55
CA VAL A 5 34.53 18.87 -6.90
C VAL A 5 33.93 17.47 -6.96
N ALA A 6 34.53 16.48 -6.28
CA ALA A 6 34.02 15.10 -6.25
C ALA A 6 32.70 14.96 -5.47
N VAL A 7 32.51 15.73 -4.38
CA VAL A 7 31.25 15.73 -3.62
C VAL A 7 30.13 16.40 -4.43
N ALA A 8 30.44 17.46 -5.18
CA ALA A 8 29.46 18.16 -6.02
C ALA A 8 29.02 17.32 -7.23
N THR A 9 29.93 16.57 -7.87
CA THR A 9 29.58 15.71 -9.01
C THR A 9 28.78 14.47 -8.61
N VAL A 10 29.11 13.82 -7.48
CA VAL A 10 28.33 12.69 -6.96
C VAL A 10 26.97 13.14 -6.41
N GLY A 11 26.92 14.29 -5.73
CA GLY A 11 25.67 14.90 -5.27
C GLY A 11 24.75 15.31 -6.41
N GLY A 12 25.30 15.92 -7.46
CA GLY A 12 24.56 16.27 -8.67
C GLY A 12 24.07 15.06 -9.47
N TRP A 13 24.89 14.01 -9.58
CA TRP A 13 24.53 12.75 -10.24
C TRP A 13 23.42 12.00 -9.50
N ARG A 14 23.53 11.88 -8.17
CA ARG A 14 22.43 11.35 -7.34
C ARG A 14 21.16 12.19 -7.48
N TRP A 15 21.26 13.51 -7.41
CA TRP A 15 20.09 14.38 -7.53
C TRP A 15 19.41 14.29 -8.89
N TRP A 16 20.17 14.09 -9.98
CA TRP A 16 19.61 13.89 -11.32
C TRP A 16 18.96 12.52 -11.50
N HIS A 17 19.53 11.46 -10.91
CA HIS A 17 18.99 10.10 -11.02
C HIS A 17 17.95 9.72 -9.95
N GLN A 18 17.78 10.55 -8.91
CA GLN A 18 16.86 10.28 -7.79
C GLN A 18 15.59 11.15 -7.81
N ARG A 19 15.34 11.88 -8.91
CA ARG A 19 14.11 12.65 -9.06
C ARG A 19 12.97 11.73 -9.49
N PRO A 20 11.81 11.78 -8.82
CA PRO A 20 10.65 11.07 -9.32
C PRO A 20 10.26 11.61 -10.69
N PRO A 21 9.82 10.77 -11.64
CA PRO A 21 9.27 11.20 -12.92
C PRO A 21 8.11 12.20 -12.78
N TYR A 22 7.35 12.14 -11.67
CA TYR A 22 6.28 13.07 -11.30
C TYR A 22 5.95 12.94 -9.80
N GLY A 23 5.37 13.99 -9.21
CA GLY A 23 4.79 13.93 -7.87
C GLY A 23 3.34 13.41 -7.87
N PRO A 24 2.77 13.11 -6.69
CA PRO A 24 1.41 12.55 -6.57
C PRO A 24 0.33 13.49 -7.12
N GLU A 25 0.59 14.81 -7.19
CA GLU A 25 -0.31 15.80 -7.76
C GLU A 25 -0.66 15.53 -9.22
N ALA A 26 0.26 14.94 -10.00
CA ALA A 26 0.04 14.60 -11.41
C ALA A 26 -1.00 13.49 -11.62
N LEU A 27 -1.32 12.73 -10.57
CA LEU A 27 -2.24 11.59 -10.64
C LEU A 27 -3.71 11.98 -10.42
N HIS A 28 -3.99 13.18 -9.88
CA HIS A 28 -5.36 13.59 -9.52
C HIS A 28 -6.11 12.49 -8.74
N LEU A 29 -5.46 11.95 -7.70
CA LEU A 29 -5.91 10.79 -6.95
C LEU A 29 -7.30 11.01 -6.33
N SER A 30 -8.16 10.00 -6.45
CA SER A 30 -9.43 9.91 -5.75
C SER A 30 -9.57 8.55 -5.08
N SER A 31 -10.24 8.52 -3.92
CA SER A 31 -10.40 7.30 -3.16
C SER A 31 -11.70 7.26 -2.36
N SER A 32 -12.15 6.05 -2.04
CA SER A 32 -13.23 5.80 -1.09
C SER A 32 -12.95 4.52 -0.30
N LEU A 33 -13.46 4.48 0.94
CA LEU A 33 -13.54 3.31 1.79
C LEU A 33 -14.96 3.17 2.33
N LYS A 34 -15.47 1.95 2.42
CA LYS A 34 -16.72 1.65 3.13
C LYS A 34 -16.73 0.20 3.63
N PHE A 35 -17.49 -0.04 4.69
CA PHE A 35 -17.87 -1.40 5.06
C PHE A 35 -18.85 -1.97 4.05
N VAL A 36 -18.75 -3.27 3.80
CA VAL A 36 -19.60 -4.01 2.86
C VAL A 36 -19.93 -5.39 3.39
N SER A 37 -21.04 -5.97 2.91
CA SER A 37 -21.29 -7.40 3.04
C SER A 37 -20.44 -8.21 2.04
N TYR A 38 -20.42 -9.53 2.21
CA TYR A 38 -19.78 -10.42 1.23
C TYR A 38 -20.39 -10.28 -0.18
N ASP A 39 -21.72 -10.20 -0.27
CA ASP A 39 -22.41 -10.08 -1.57
C ASP A 39 -22.08 -8.76 -2.27
N GLU A 40 -22.04 -7.66 -1.52
CA GLU A 40 -21.63 -6.35 -2.05
C GLU A 40 -20.17 -6.36 -2.50
N ALA A 41 -19.28 -6.98 -1.71
CA ALA A 41 -17.88 -7.17 -2.06
C ALA A 41 -17.71 -7.98 -3.34
N GLN A 42 -18.39 -9.12 -3.45
CA GLN A 42 -18.32 -10.00 -4.61
C GLN A 42 -18.89 -9.35 -5.87
N ALA A 43 -20.00 -8.62 -5.73
CA ALA A 43 -20.58 -7.85 -6.84
C ALA A 43 -19.63 -6.76 -7.34
N ALA A 44 -18.93 -6.06 -6.43
CA ALA A 44 -18.00 -5.00 -6.79
C ALA A 44 -16.70 -5.50 -7.43
N LEU A 45 -16.20 -6.67 -7.03
CA LEU A 45 -15.03 -7.30 -7.64
C LEU A 45 -15.37 -7.93 -9.00
N GLY A 46 -16.60 -8.39 -9.19
CA GLY A 46 -17.08 -9.05 -10.39
C GLY A 46 -16.73 -10.54 -10.43
N PRO A 47 -17.26 -11.29 -11.42
CA PRO A 47 -17.21 -12.76 -11.43
C PRO A 47 -15.80 -13.35 -11.69
N ALA A 48 -14.86 -12.54 -12.18
CA ALA A 48 -13.50 -12.96 -12.48
C ALA A 48 -12.60 -13.04 -11.23
N TYR A 49 -13.07 -12.52 -10.09
CA TYR A 49 -12.33 -12.41 -8.84
C TYR A 49 -13.22 -12.85 -7.67
N GLN A 50 -12.62 -13.25 -6.57
CA GLN A 50 -13.35 -13.67 -5.37
C GLN A 50 -13.17 -12.66 -4.24
N ALA A 51 -14.28 -12.30 -3.59
CA ALA A 51 -14.21 -11.58 -2.33
C ALA A 51 -13.61 -12.46 -1.24
N PRO A 52 -12.84 -11.90 -0.29
CA PRO A 52 -12.44 -12.65 0.90
C PRO A 52 -13.67 -13.19 1.63
N VAL A 53 -13.63 -14.48 1.98
CA VAL A 53 -14.71 -15.10 2.76
C VAL A 53 -14.59 -14.60 4.20
N ALA A 54 -15.67 -14.00 4.69
CA ALA A 54 -15.79 -13.51 6.06
C ALA A 54 -16.58 -14.51 6.92
N SER A 55 -16.12 -14.74 8.14
CA SER A 55 -16.83 -15.49 9.18
C SER A 55 -17.55 -14.54 10.14
N ASP A 56 -18.31 -15.09 11.09
CA ASP A 56 -19.03 -14.28 12.09
C ASP A 56 -18.08 -13.37 12.87
N GLY A 57 -18.38 -12.08 12.88
CA GLY A 57 -17.58 -11.03 13.54
C GLY A 57 -16.50 -10.40 12.66
N ASP A 58 -16.10 -11.04 11.56
CA ASP A 58 -15.15 -10.46 10.60
C ASP A 58 -15.76 -9.21 9.94
N GLN A 59 -14.89 -8.32 9.48
CA GLN A 59 -15.30 -7.13 8.73
C GLN A 59 -14.65 -7.09 7.36
N LEU A 60 -15.45 -6.81 6.34
CA LEU A 60 -14.98 -6.49 5.00
C LEU A 60 -15.00 -4.98 4.79
N VAL A 61 -13.85 -4.44 4.40
CA VAL A 61 -13.71 -3.03 3.99
C VAL A 61 -13.41 -3.01 2.52
N MET A 62 -14.31 -2.44 1.73
CA MET A 62 -14.07 -2.19 0.32
C MET A 62 -13.44 -0.82 0.14
N GLY A 63 -12.38 -0.78 -0.67
CA GLY A 63 -11.80 0.46 -1.15
C GLY A 63 -11.77 0.55 -2.66
N ARG A 64 -11.84 1.78 -3.15
CA ARG A 64 -11.61 2.11 -4.56
C ARG A 64 -10.60 3.24 -4.63
N VAL A 65 -9.58 3.07 -5.45
CA VAL A 65 -8.56 4.10 -5.72
C VAL A 65 -8.47 4.30 -7.22
N SER A 66 -8.51 5.54 -7.66
CA SER A 66 -8.34 5.90 -9.05
C SER A 66 -7.41 7.08 -9.23
N TRP A 67 -6.73 7.08 -10.36
CA TRP A 67 -5.85 8.15 -10.82
C TRP A 67 -6.03 8.36 -12.31
N GLN A 68 -5.63 9.54 -12.77
CA GLN A 68 -5.43 9.86 -14.17
C GLN A 68 -4.09 9.31 -14.66
N THR A 69 -3.97 9.07 -15.96
CA THR A 69 -2.72 8.65 -16.59
C THR A 69 -1.61 9.67 -16.29
N PRO A 70 -0.52 9.27 -15.63
CA PRO A 70 0.58 10.18 -15.35
C PRO A 70 1.31 10.61 -16.63
N PRO A 71 2.08 11.72 -16.58
CA PRO A 71 2.81 12.24 -17.74
C PRO A 71 3.96 11.33 -18.21
N ALA A 72 4.38 10.38 -17.37
CA ALA A 72 5.41 9.39 -17.69
C ALA A 72 5.01 8.02 -17.10
N PRO A 73 5.45 6.90 -17.71
CA PRO A 73 5.23 5.57 -17.15
C PRO A 73 5.99 5.37 -15.83
N LEU A 74 5.73 4.24 -15.15
CA LEU A 74 6.38 3.89 -13.88
C LEU A 74 7.87 3.51 -14.01
N ASP A 75 8.37 3.32 -15.22
CA ASP A 75 9.80 3.03 -15.52
C ASP A 75 10.43 1.96 -14.59
N GLY A 76 9.79 0.79 -14.51
CA GLY A 76 10.23 -0.33 -13.64
C GLY A 76 9.88 -0.18 -12.16
N GLY A 77 9.35 0.97 -11.74
CA GLY A 77 8.74 1.17 -10.43
C GLY A 77 7.31 0.65 -10.33
N TYR A 78 6.67 0.86 -9.17
CA TYR A 78 5.29 0.44 -8.91
C TYR A 78 4.64 1.34 -7.86
N PHE A 79 3.30 1.37 -7.85
CA PHE A 79 2.57 1.94 -6.73
C PHE A 79 2.34 0.87 -5.66
N ALA A 80 2.73 1.17 -4.42
CA ALA A 80 2.40 0.40 -3.23
C ALA A 80 1.17 1.03 -2.56
N LEU A 81 0.04 0.33 -2.58
CA LEU A 81 -1.18 0.75 -1.88
C LEU A 81 -1.26 0.04 -0.52
N PHE A 82 -1.40 0.83 0.54
CA PHE A 82 -1.47 0.38 1.91
C PHE A 82 -2.83 0.72 2.53
N LEU A 83 -3.45 -0.27 3.17
CA LEU A 83 -4.50 -0.06 4.16
C LEU A 83 -3.93 -0.46 5.52
N ILE A 84 -3.83 0.50 6.45
CA ILE A 84 -3.21 0.30 7.77
C ILE A 84 -4.25 0.60 8.84
N ASP A 85 -4.36 -0.27 9.84
CA ASP A 85 -5.08 0.00 11.08
C ASP A 85 -4.19 0.83 12.00
N LYS A 86 -4.53 2.10 12.21
CA LYS A 86 -3.74 3.05 13.02
C LYS A 86 -3.64 2.68 14.50
N ARG A 87 -4.52 1.81 15.00
CA ARG A 87 -4.51 1.36 16.41
C ARG A 87 -3.35 0.40 16.68
N THR A 88 -2.97 -0.38 15.67
CA THR A 88 -1.97 -1.46 15.77
C THR A 88 -0.79 -1.29 14.84
N ASP A 89 -0.89 -0.39 13.86
CA ASP A 89 0.04 -0.22 12.74
C ASP A 89 0.21 -1.48 11.87
N TYR A 90 -0.79 -2.36 11.89
CA TYR A 90 -0.80 -3.56 11.07
C TYR A 90 -1.67 -3.38 9.83
N LYS A 91 -1.44 -4.24 8.84
CA LYS A 91 -2.21 -4.31 7.61
C LYS A 91 -3.15 -5.52 7.64
N PRO A 92 -4.26 -5.48 6.89
CA PRO A 92 -5.09 -6.65 6.66
C PRO A 92 -4.26 -7.80 6.07
N PRO A 93 -4.54 -9.05 6.45
CA PRO A 93 -3.82 -10.21 5.93
C PRO A 93 -4.26 -10.58 4.51
N VAL A 94 -5.54 -10.37 4.17
CA VAL A 94 -6.17 -10.90 2.96
C VAL A 94 -6.87 -9.79 2.18
N PHE A 95 -6.69 -9.82 0.85
CA PHE A 95 -7.36 -8.93 -0.09
C PHE A 95 -7.99 -9.73 -1.23
N GLY A 96 -9.15 -9.25 -1.71
CA GLY A 96 -9.65 -9.51 -3.06
C GLY A 96 -9.48 -8.24 -3.88
N VAL A 97 -9.05 -8.36 -5.15
CA VAL A 97 -8.70 -7.20 -5.99
C VAL A 97 -9.24 -7.36 -7.40
N SER A 98 -9.79 -6.27 -7.94
CA SER A 98 -10.24 -6.17 -9.32
C SER A 98 -9.72 -4.87 -9.93
N ALA A 99 -9.17 -4.97 -11.15
CA ALA A 99 -8.64 -3.86 -11.91
C ALA A 99 -8.81 -4.15 -13.42
N PRO A 100 -8.86 -3.14 -14.29
CA PRO A 100 -8.96 -3.31 -15.74
C PRO A 100 -7.80 -4.13 -16.33
N GLN A 101 -6.61 -4.00 -15.75
CA GLN A 101 -5.43 -4.75 -16.14
C GLN A 101 -4.92 -5.61 -14.98
N ARG A 102 -4.48 -6.82 -15.29
CA ARG A 102 -3.89 -7.77 -14.32
C ARG A 102 -2.44 -7.42 -14.00
N SER A 103 -2.24 -6.28 -13.33
CA SER A 103 -0.93 -5.78 -12.93
C SER A 103 -0.86 -5.48 -11.42
N VAL A 104 -1.80 -6.05 -10.65
CA VAL A 104 -1.85 -5.91 -9.19
C VAL A 104 -1.40 -7.21 -8.52
N GLY A 105 -0.27 -7.14 -7.80
CA GLY A 105 0.23 -8.21 -6.94
C GLY A 105 -0.11 -7.96 -5.48
N MET A 106 -0.31 -9.02 -4.71
CA MET A 106 -0.55 -8.97 -3.27
C MET A 106 0.66 -9.55 -2.53
N GLY A 107 1.07 -8.91 -1.43
CA GLY A 107 2.08 -9.45 -0.54
C GLY A 107 2.75 -8.35 0.26
N SER A 108 3.95 -8.61 0.76
CA SER A 108 4.82 -7.61 1.35
C SER A 108 6.27 -8.00 1.08
N ALA A 109 7.15 -7.01 0.98
CA ALA A 109 8.57 -7.20 0.73
C ALA A 109 9.41 -6.30 1.65
N GLY A 110 10.57 -6.79 2.06
CA GLY A 110 11.43 -6.06 3.02
C GLY A 110 11.91 -4.68 2.54
N VAL A 111 11.78 -4.36 1.24
CA VAL A 111 12.07 -3.03 0.68
C VAL A 111 11.16 -1.94 1.28
N GLU A 112 9.99 -2.30 1.80
CA GLU A 112 9.02 -1.39 2.42
C GLU A 112 9.48 -0.86 3.78
N ASN A 113 10.48 -1.51 4.41
CA ASN A 113 10.99 -1.11 5.74
C ASN A 113 11.62 0.29 5.75
N ARG A 114 11.96 0.83 4.57
CA ARG A 114 12.50 2.19 4.40
C ARG A 114 11.41 3.27 4.36
N ILE A 115 10.14 2.89 4.14
CA ILE A 115 9.04 3.85 4.02
C ILE A 115 8.84 4.62 5.34
N PRO A 116 8.76 3.97 6.51
CA PRO A 116 8.62 4.67 7.79
C PRO A 116 9.77 5.64 8.10
N ASP A 117 11.01 5.33 7.67
CA ASP A 117 12.18 6.20 7.89
C ASP A 117 12.00 7.56 7.19
N ARG A 118 11.43 7.55 5.97
CA ARG A 118 11.18 8.76 5.17
C ARG A 118 9.82 9.40 5.49
N TYR A 119 8.82 8.59 5.81
CA TYR A 119 7.44 9.00 6.09
C TYR A 119 6.96 8.39 7.41
N PRO A 120 7.29 8.99 8.58
CA PRO A 120 6.96 8.41 9.89
C PRO A 120 5.47 8.18 10.14
N TRP A 121 4.60 8.92 9.44
CA TRP A 121 3.15 8.72 9.49
C TRP A 121 2.68 7.42 8.80
N LEU A 122 3.58 6.71 8.11
CA LEU A 122 3.38 5.39 7.50
C LEU A 122 4.11 4.27 8.25
N ARG A 123 4.23 4.38 9.58
CA ARG A 123 4.88 3.37 10.43
C ARG A 123 4.44 1.91 10.21
N GLY A 124 3.19 1.67 9.81
CA GLY A 124 2.67 0.33 9.48
C GLY A 124 2.96 -0.20 8.07
N ALA A 125 3.67 0.55 7.22
CA ALA A 125 3.98 0.12 5.86
C ALA A 125 5.03 -1.01 5.81
N GLY A 126 6.02 -0.96 6.70
CA GLY A 126 7.11 -1.94 6.78
C GLY A 126 6.74 -3.23 7.53
N HIS A 127 7.75 -4.09 7.67
CA HIS A 127 7.76 -5.25 8.55
C HIS A 127 8.08 -4.82 9.99
N ILE A 128 7.72 -5.67 10.95
CA ILE A 128 8.05 -5.48 12.36
C ILE A 128 9.38 -6.18 12.63
N ARG A 129 10.29 -5.46 13.29
CA ARG A 129 11.55 -6.04 13.74
C ARG A 129 11.33 -6.83 15.03
N VAL A 130 11.67 -8.11 15.04
CA VAL A 130 11.54 -9.00 16.21
C VAL A 130 12.86 -9.75 16.41
N GLY A 131 13.61 -9.37 17.45
CA GLY A 131 14.99 -9.81 17.63
C GLY A 131 15.86 -9.46 16.42
N ASP A 132 16.53 -10.47 15.87
CA ASP A 132 17.36 -10.36 14.66
C ASP A 132 16.56 -10.57 13.36
N GLY A 133 15.26 -10.88 13.47
CA GLY A 133 14.38 -11.18 12.35
C GLY A 133 13.37 -10.07 12.01
N TRP A 134 12.62 -10.32 10.95
CA TRP A 134 11.51 -9.48 10.50
C TRP A 134 10.24 -10.31 10.39
N LEU A 135 9.14 -9.79 10.93
CA LEU A 135 7.80 -10.35 10.76
C LEU A 135 7.00 -9.47 9.80
N SER A 136 6.35 -10.09 8.82
CA SER A 136 5.41 -9.39 7.94
C SER A 136 4.23 -8.86 8.75
N ALA A 137 3.95 -7.56 8.65
CA ALA A 137 2.84 -6.90 9.33
C ALA A 137 1.59 -6.83 8.44
N GLY A 138 1.27 -7.92 7.75
CA GLY A 138 0.15 -8.03 6.80
C GLY A 138 0.51 -7.71 5.34
N THR A 139 -0.52 -7.49 4.52
CA THR A 139 -0.42 -7.45 3.05
C THR A 139 -0.62 -6.03 2.50
N ARG A 140 0.07 -5.69 1.41
CA ARG A 140 -0.16 -4.49 0.59
C ARG A 140 -0.41 -4.88 -0.87
N LEU A 141 -0.93 -3.95 -1.67
CA LEU A 141 -1.06 -4.14 -3.12
C LEU A 141 0.11 -3.47 -3.85
N ALA A 142 0.81 -4.19 -4.72
CA ALA A 142 1.76 -3.62 -5.68
C ALA A 142 1.09 -3.50 -7.04
N ILE A 143 1.07 -2.30 -7.60
CA ILE A 143 0.44 -1.98 -8.88
C ILE A 143 1.56 -1.59 -9.85
N GLY A 144 1.87 -2.48 -10.80
CA GLY A 144 2.97 -2.31 -11.75
C GLY A 144 2.60 -1.58 -13.04
N ASP A 145 1.31 -1.29 -13.27
CA ASP A 145 0.84 -0.58 -14.45
C ASP A 145 -0.13 0.55 -14.08
N VAL A 146 0.07 1.73 -14.66
CA VAL A 146 -0.81 2.89 -14.50
C VAL A 146 -2.19 2.65 -15.10
N GLY A 147 -2.30 1.74 -16.08
CA GLY A 147 -3.56 1.28 -16.66
C GLY A 147 -4.40 0.38 -15.76
N ALA A 148 -3.92 0.06 -14.54
CA ALA A 148 -4.72 -0.62 -13.52
C ALA A 148 -5.80 0.28 -12.88
N SER A 149 -5.77 1.60 -13.12
CA SER A 149 -6.80 2.51 -12.63
C SER A 149 -8.14 2.28 -13.35
N PRO A 150 -9.28 2.21 -12.64
CA PRO A 150 -9.43 2.24 -11.19
C PRO A 150 -9.17 0.86 -10.54
N VAL A 151 -8.51 0.85 -9.39
CA VAL A 151 -8.33 -0.36 -8.57
C VAL A 151 -9.45 -0.43 -7.52
N THR A 152 -10.21 -1.52 -7.54
CA THR A 152 -11.14 -1.89 -6.46
C THR A 152 -10.53 -3.01 -5.65
N PHE A 153 -10.55 -2.90 -4.32
CA PHE A 153 -10.10 -3.96 -3.43
C PHE A 153 -11.09 -4.17 -2.28
N VAL A 154 -11.06 -5.36 -1.70
CA VAL A 154 -11.79 -5.72 -0.49
C VAL A 154 -10.79 -6.31 0.48
N ALA A 155 -10.64 -5.69 1.64
CA ALA A 155 -9.77 -6.15 2.72
C ALA A 155 -10.58 -6.87 3.80
N LEU A 156 -10.08 -8.02 4.25
CA LEU A 156 -10.65 -8.76 5.38
C LEU A 156 -9.95 -8.37 6.68
N PHE A 157 -10.72 -7.96 7.67
CA PHE A 157 -10.28 -7.79 9.06
C PHE A 157 -10.89 -8.95 9.87
N PRO A 158 -10.09 -9.97 10.23
CA PRO A 158 -10.60 -11.10 10.99
C PRO A 158 -10.98 -10.67 12.41
N HIS A 159 -12.06 -11.22 12.95
CA HIS A 159 -12.36 -11.15 14.37
C HIS A 159 -11.46 -12.13 15.12
N LEU A 160 -10.82 -11.66 16.18
CA LEU A 160 -9.94 -12.48 17.00
C LEU A 160 -10.43 -12.45 18.44
N ASP A 161 -10.83 -13.62 18.96
CA ASP A 161 -11.17 -13.77 20.39
C ASP A 161 -9.98 -13.44 21.30
N ARG A 162 -8.76 -13.64 20.79
CA ARG A 162 -7.50 -13.28 21.45
C ARG A 162 -6.47 -12.79 20.43
N PRO A 163 -5.64 -11.78 20.75
CA PRO A 163 -4.54 -11.38 19.88
C PRO A 163 -3.60 -12.56 19.60
N LEU A 164 -3.41 -12.89 18.32
CA LEU A 164 -2.42 -13.87 17.90
C LEU A 164 -1.03 -13.24 18.01
N ARG A 165 -0.30 -13.55 19.09
CA ARG A 165 1.02 -12.95 19.36
C ARG A 165 2.05 -13.20 18.25
N ASP A 166 1.89 -14.30 17.51
CA ASP A 166 2.85 -14.73 16.49
C ASP A 166 2.45 -14.31 15.06
N LEU A 167 1.29 -13.68 14.89
CA LEU A 167 0.78 -13.24 13.58
C LEU A 167 0.31 -11.78 13.65
N PRO A 168 1.22 -10.81 13.50
CA PRO A 168 0.86 -9.40 13.54
C PRO A 168 0.02 -9.02 12.31
N MET A 169 -1.29 -8.86 12.52
CA MET A 169 -2.25 -8.48 11.50
C MET A 169 -3.31 -7.55 12.08
N ALA A 170 -3.88 -6.69 11.24
CA ALA A 170 -5.02 -5.88 11.63
C ALA A 170 -6.27 -6.76 11.81
N SER A 171 -7.03 -6.52 12.88
CA SER A 171 -8.20 -7.34 13.25
C SER A 171 -9.44 -6.48 13.55
N ALA A 172 -10.60 -7.07 13.32
CA ALA A 172 -11.89 -6.49 13.67
C ALA A 172 -12.11 -6.49 15.21
N PRO A 173 -12.94 -5.57 15.74
CA PRO A 173 -13.63 -4.51 15.02
C PRO A 173 -12.68 -3.32 14.74
N VAL A 174 -12.75 -2.79 13.51
CA VAL A 174 -12.20 -1.50 13.09
C VAL A 174 -13.33 -0.51 12.81
N THR A 175 -13.03 0.78 12.85
CA THR A 175 -13.86 1.84 12.28
C THR A 175 -13.15 2.51 11.11
N LEU A 176 -13.87 3.13 10.18
CA LEU A 176 -13.21 3.83 9.05
C LEU A 176 -12.20 4.91 9.51
N PRO A 177 -12.46 5.70 10.57
CA PRO A 177 -11.47 6.61 11.13
C PRO A 177 -10.22 5.94 11.69
N ASP A 178 -10.25 4.65 12.03
CA ASP A 178 -9.05 3.91 12.45
C ASP A 178 -8.15 3.55 11.26
N LEU A 179 -8.67 3.62 10.04
CA LEU A 179 -7.95 3.17 8.85
C LEU A 179 -7.20 4.32 8.18
N LEU A 180 -5.96 4.04 7.78
CA LEU A 180 -5.12 4.89 6.95
C LEU A 180 -5.00 4.22 5.57
N LEU A 181 -5.49 4.91 4.54
CA LEU A 181 -5.28 4.52 3.15
C LEU A 181 -4.19 5.41 2.55
N ALA A 182 -3.14 4.80 2.01
CA ALA A 182 -2.03 5.53 1.43
C ALA A 182 -1.50 4.88 0.15
N LEU A 183 -1.03 5.72 -0.75
CA LEU A 183 -0.35 5.31 -1.98
C LEU A 183 1.09 5.79 -1.94
N VAL A 184 2.03 4.90 -2.24
CA VAL A 184 3.46 5.20 -2.27
C VAL A 184 4.00 4.83 -3.64
N TYR A 185 4.79 5.70 -4.25
CA TYR A 185 5.51 5.34 -5.47
C TYR A 185 6.92 4.88 -5.13
N MET A 186 7.21 3.65 -5.54
CA MET A 186 8.49 2.97 -5.34
C MET A 186 9.21 2.84 -6.68
N GLY A 187 10.47 3.26 -6.73
CA GLY A 187 11.34 3.05 -7.88
C GLY A 187 11.81 1.60 -8.04
N PRO A 188 12.40 1.25 -9.20
CA PRO A 188 12.89 -0.10 -9.50
C PRO A 188 13.99 -0.59 -8.53
N ASP A 189 14.71 0.32 -7.89
CA ASP A 189 15.76 0.08 -6.89
C ASP A 189 15.23 0.03 -5.44
N GLY A 190 13.90 0.10 -5.27
CA GLY A 190 13.26 0.19 -3.97
C GLY A 190 13.40 1.57 -3.33
N GLN A 191 13.76 2.62 -4.10
CA GLN A 191 13.71 4.00 -3.63
C GLN A 191 12.25 4.42 -3.41
N VAL A 192 11.96 4.97 -2.24
CA VAL A 192 10.66 5.59 -1.95
C VAL A 192 10.67 6.99 -2.56
N TYR A 193 9.93 7.24 -3.64
CA TYR A 193 9.93 8.52 -4.33
C TYR A 193 9.01 9.55 -3.66
N TRP A 194 7.76 9.17 -3.44
CA TRP A 194 6.77 9.96 -2.72
C TRP A 194 5.75 9.05 -2.03
N ALA A 195 5.05 9.60 -1.06
CA ALA A 195 3.91 8.98 -0.38
C ALA A 195 2.76 9.97 -0.27
N GLN A 196 1.55 9.54 -0.58
CA GLN A 196 0.33 10.32 -0.51
C GLN A 196 -0.66 9.64 0.41
N ARG A 197 -1.16 10.39 1.40
CA ARG A 197 -2.30 9.99 2.21
C ARG A 197 -3.57 10.20 1.39
N LEU A 198 -4.37 9.14 1.26
CA LEU A 198 -5.63 9.17 0.52
C LEU A 198 -6.81 9.38 1.47
N GLN A 199 -6.79 8.72 2.64
CA GLN A 199 -7.78 8.87 3.72
C GLN A 199 -7.15 8.55 5.08
N GLY A 200 -7.74 9.08 6.16
CA GLY A 200 -7.42 8.72 7.55
C GLY A 200 -6.39 9.58 8.25
#